data_AF-A0A2D9P718-F1
#
_entry.id   AF-A0A2D9P718-F1
#
_cell.length_a   1.000
_cell.length_b   1.000
_cell.length_c   1.000
_cell.angle_alpha   90.00
_cell.angle_beta   90.00
_cell.angle_gamma   90.00
#
_symmetry.space_group_name_H-M   'P 1'
#
loop_
_entity.id
_entity.type
_entity.pdbx_description
1 polymer ?
#
loop_
_entity_poly.entity_id
_entity_poly.type
_entity_poly.pdbx_seq_one_letter_code
_entity_poly.pdbx_strand_id
1 'polypeptide(L)'
;MKELKLIKGCGRTGNFIICLLNGILLAEKRKMEQLDFSCIHWSSSPEINKTLLNDFFKEFVIKINEQHKNENKNKNENENENENENKEIIQLSLDRLYRQIGLDFKERITYVQKYIKPIMKISPKILGDKDLLIHLRSGDIMVGGNPEMIQPPLEFYEKVIESGSWNDIYVITERDPMNPLFPILVEKYNAIQWLNDGRTKKNGYNFKKDFDYLIGAKHYVPCQSSLCPFVIQLSDTIKNVYVPSYFFNRLNATMNWWTKTLFKKKQDLMINDIQFHIYDYDKYGEYRTGMYQYCKRENKDLLINYRS
;
A
#
# COMPACT_ATOMS: atom_id res chain seq x y z
N MET A 1 30.93 11.72 -2.16
CA MET A 1 29.49 11.32 -2.10
C MET A 1 29.23 9.92 -2.70
N LYS A 2 28.57 9.02 -1.95
CA LYS A 2 28.19 7.66 -2.41
C LYS A 2 26.69 7.57 -2.69
N GLU A 3 26.32 7.28 -3.94
CA GLU A 3 24.93 7.33 -4.41
C GLU A 3 24.47 6.01 -5.05
N LEU A 4 23.29 5.56 -4.64
CA LEU A 4 22.56 4.50 -5.34
C LEU A 4 21.46 5.15 -6.20
N LYS A 5 21.50 4.92 -7.52
CA LYS A 5 20.46 5.38 -8.45
C LYS A 5 19.50 4.25 -8.81
N LEU A 6 18.22 4.41 -8.48
CA LEU A 6 17.16 3.52 -8.94
C LEU A 6 16.64 3.96 -10.30
N ILE A 7 17.08 3.28 -11.37
CA ILE A 7 16.80 3.66 -12.76
C ILE A 7 15.60 2.93 -13.36
N LYS A 8 15.18 1.80 -12.77
CA LYS A 8 14.03 1.02 -13.21
C LYS A 8 13.27 0.42 -12.03
N GLY A 9 11.95 0.55 -12.07
CA GLY A 9 11.04 -0.01 -11.07
C GLY A 9 9.94 -0.88 -11.68
N CYS A 10 9.25 -1.62 -10.80
CA CYS A 10 8.17 -2.51 -11.19
C CYS A 10 6.81 -2.07 -10.60
N GLY A 11 5.77 -2.14 -11.44
CA GLY A 11 4.38 -2.16 -11.00
C GLY A 11 3.72 -0.80 -10.79
N ARG A 12 2.56 -0.79 -10.12
CA ARG A 12 1.80 0.40 -9.68
C ARG A 12 2.23 0.82 -8.26
N THR A 13 1.71 1.94 -7.74
CA THR A 13 2.11 2.61 -6.47
C THR A 13 2.63 1.70 -5.37
N GLY A 14 1.88 0.68 -4.93
CA GLY A 14 2.31 -0.23 -3.86
C GLY A 14 3.58 -1.05 -4.17
N ASN A 15 3.73 -1.55 -5.40
CA ASN A 15 4.94 -2.29 -5.81
C ASN A 15 6.16 -1.38 -5.92
N PHE A 16 5.94 -0.11 -6.23
CA PHE A 16 7.03 0.87 -6.27
C PHE A 16 7.59 1.17 -4.88
N ILE A 17 6.74 1.22 -3.86
CA ILE A 17 7.23 1.34 -2.47
C ILE A 17 8.09 0.13 -2.08
N ILE A 18 7.71 -1.07 -2.52
CA ILE A 18 8.54 -2.26 -2.32
C ILE A 18 9.91 -2.10 -3.01
N CYS A 19 9.95 -1.47 -4.19
CA CYS A 19 11.20 -1.14 -4.87
C CYS A 19 12.03 -0.14 -4.06
N LEU A 20 11.41 0.93 -3.54
CA LEU A 20 12.11 1.92 -2.70
C LEU A 20 12.69 1.28 -1.44
N LEU A 21 11.94 0.44 -0.74
CA LEU A 21 12.41 -0.26 0.46
C LEU A 21 13.62 -1.15 0.16
N ASN A 22 13.60 -1.92 -0.92
CA ASN A 22 14.78 -2.70 -1.34
C ASN A 22 15.97 -1.80 -1.69
N GLY A 23 15.73 -0.67 -2.36
CA GLY A 23 16.75 0.33 -2.66
C GLY A 23 17.39 0.87 -1.38
N ILE A 24 16.59 1.21 -0.37
CA ILE A 24 17.05 1.70 0.93
C ILE A 24 17.92 0.63 1.61
N LEU A 25 17.45 -0.61 1.68
CA LEU A 25 18.22 -1.70 2.31
C LEU A 25 19.54 -1.98 1.59
N LEU A 26 19.55 -1.92 0.26
CA LEU A 26 20.77 -2.08 -0.51
C LEU A 26 21.73 -0.90 -0.28
N ALA A 27 21.20 0.32 -0.21
CA ALA A 27 21.95 1.52 0.10
C ALA A 27 22.59 1.42 1.49
N GLU A 28 21.84 1.01 2.51
CA GLU A 28 22.36 0.76 3.87
C GLU A 28 23.46 -0.32 3.85
N LYS A 29 23.19 -1.47 3.23
CA LYS A 29 24.15 -2.59 3.12
C LYS A 29 25.47 -2.17 2.45
N ARG A 30 25.40 -1.27 1.47
CA ARG A 30 26.57 -0.76 0.73
C ARG A 30 27.14 0.54 1.31
N LYS A 31 26.65 0.99 2.47
CA LYS A 31 27.06 2.25 3.11
C LYS A 31 26.96 3.45 2.16
N MET A 32 25.91 3.48 1.36
CA MET A 32 25.56 4.62 0.50
C MET A 32 25.00 5.75 1.37
N GLU A 33 25.17 6.98 0.90
CA GLU A 33 24.68 8.17 1.61
C GLU A 33 23.26 8.52 1.19
N GLN A 34 22.90 8.22 -0.06
CA GLN A 34 21.57 8.48 -0.59
C GLN A 34 21.11 7.46 -1.63
N LEU A 35 19.79 7.38 -1.78
CA LEU A 35 19.08 6.68 -2.84
C LEU A 35 18.37 7.74 -3.71
N ASP A 36 18.80 7.88 -4.96
CA ASP A 36 18.18 8.76 -5.97
C ASP A 36 17.26 7.93 -6.88
N PHE A 37 16.00 8.31 -6.98
CA PHE A 37 15.00 7.68 -7.86
C PHE A 37 14.37 8.68 -8.84
N SER A 38 15.00 9.83 -9.07
CA SER A 38 14.54 10.87 -10.01
C SER A 38 14.48 10.40 -11.48
N CYS A 39 15.34 9.43 -11.83
CA CYS A 39 15.43 8.88 -13.19
C CYS A 39 14.66 7.55 -13.37
N ILE A 40 13.75 7.20 -12.45
CA ILE A 40 13.12 5.89 -12.49
C ILE A 40 12.18 5.73 -13.69
N HIS A 41 12.42 4.69 -14.47
CA HIS A 41 11.55 4.28 -15.57
C HIS A 41 10.57 3.21 -15.08
N TRP A 42 9.28 3.47 -15.29
CA TRP A 42 8.20 2.57 -14.92
C TRP A 42 7.80 1.70 -16.10
N SER A 43 7.87 0.39 -15.91
CA SER A 43 7.60 -0.60 -16.96
C SER A 43 6.15 -0.66 -17.46
N SER A 44 5.19 0.03 -16.83
CA SER A 44 3.75 -0.17 -17.11
C SER A 44 2.98 1.03 -17.70
N SER A 45 3.52 2.27 -17.71
CA SER A 45 2.91 3.41 -18.45
C SER A 45 3.78 4.69 -18.42
N PRO A 46 4.58 5.03 -19.43
CA PRO A 46 5.53 6.15 -19.35
C PRO A 46 4.91 7.53 -19.03
N GLU A 47 3.71 7.82 -19.52
CA GLU A 47 3.12 9.17 -19.51
C GLU A 47 2.30 9.50 -18.25
N ILE A 48 1.66 8.52 -17.62
CA ILE A 48 0.85 8.73 -16.40
C ILE A 48 1.77 8.92 -15.16
N ASN A 49 3.02 8.49 -15.25
CA ASN A 49 3.86 8.27 -14.08
C ASN A 49 4.58 9.52 -13.56
N LYS A 50 4.94 10.49 -14.41
CA LYS A 50 5.69 11.67 -13.91
C LYS A 50 4.78 12.63 -13.13
N THR A 51 3.58 12.91 -13.64
CA THR A 51 2.60 13.76 -12.94
C THR A 51 2.17 13.13 -11.63
N LEU A 52 1.80 11.84 -11.64
CA LEU A 52 1.38 11.14 -10.42
C LEU A 52 2.51 11.09 -9.38
N LEU A 53 3.75 10.85 -9.80
CA LEU A 53 4.88 10.90 -8.88
C LEU A 53 5.09 12.30 -8.28
N ASN A 54 4.99 13.34 -9.10
CA ASN A 54 5.10 14.72 -8.64
C ASN A 54 3.98 15.10 -7.67
N ASP A 55 2.79 14.50 -7.79
CA ASP A 55 1.69 14.70 -6.85
C ASP A 55 1.92 14.00 -5.50
N PHE A 56 2.72 12.93 -5.49
CA PHE A 56 2.97 12.11 -4.30
C PHE A 56 4.28 12.39 -3.60
N PHE A 57 5.31 12.87 -4.30
CA PHE A 57 6.65 13.12 -3.78
C PHE A 57 7.05 14.57 -3.95
N LYS A 58 7.63 15.16 -2.90
CA LYS A 58 8.28 16.48 -2.95
C LYS A 58 9.76 16.36 -3.27
N GLU A 59 10.37 15.21 -2.96
CA GLU A 59 11.78 14.93 -3.17
C GLU A 59 11.94 13.54 -3.79
N PHE A 60 12.92 13.40 -4.68
CA PHE A 60 13.25 12.16 -5.38
C PHE A 60 14.56 11.54 -4.90
N VAL A 61 15.04 11.98 -3.75
CA VAL A 61 16.27 11.52 -3.10
C VAL A 61 15.93 11.18 -1.66
N ILE A 62 16.34 9.99 -1.22
CA ILE A 62 16.23 9.54 0.17
C ILE A 62 17.63 9.53 0.77
N LYS A 63 17.83 10.23 1.88
CA LYS A 63 19.09 10.22 2.62
C LYS A 63 19.11 9.02 3.57
N ILE A 64 20.19 8.25 3.57
CA ILE A 64 20.25 6.93 4.19
C ILE A 64 20.87 6.96 5.59
N ASN A 65 21.60 8.01 5.99
CA ASN A 65 22.39 7.99 7.24
C ASN A 65 22.62 9.35 7.94
N GLU A 66 21.69 10.31 7.90
CA GLU A 66 21.95 11.62 8.52
C GLU A 66 21.94 11.63 10.08
N GLN A 67 21.46 10.60 10.77
CA GLN A 67 21.31 10.66 12.24
C GLN A 67 22.42 10.02 13.09
N HIS A 68 23.37 9.26 12.52
CA HIS A 68 24.52 8.74 13.29
C HIS A 68 25.79 9.59 13.20
N LYS A 69 25.79 10.68 12.40
CA LYS A 69 26.94 11.59 12.32
C LYS A 69 26.97 12.66 13.43
N ASN A 70 25.89 12.82 14.20
CA ASN A 70 25.77 13.89 15.21
C ASN A 70 26.06 13.47 16.66
N GLU A 71 26.36 12.21 16.96
CA GLU A 71 26.69 11.77 18.33
C GLU A 71 28.20 11.65 18.60
N ASN A 72 29.08 11.82 17.61
CA ASN A 72 30.54 11.70 17.79
C ASN A 72 31.37 12.88 17.25
N LYS A 73 30.76 14.03 16.94
CA LYS A 73 31.51 15.28 16.71
C LYS A 73 31.65 16.09 18.00
N ASN A 74 32.43 15.55 18.93
CA ASN A 74 33.08 16.33 19.98
C ASN A 74 34.33 15.59 20.46
N LYS A 75 35.41 15.70 19.67
CA LYS A 75 36.79 15.91 20.13
C LYS A 75 37.76 15.82 18.96
N ASN A 76 38.46 16.94 18.74
CA ASN A 76 39.80 17.11 18.14
C ASN A 76 39.94 16.66 16.68
N GLU A 77 40.84 17.17 15.85
CA GLU A 77 41.64 18.39 15.68
C GLU A 77 42.14 18.26 14.23
N ASN A 78 42.50 19.39 13.61
CA ASN A 78 43.29 19.54 12.39
C ASN A 78 43.79 18.28 11.68
N GLU A 79 43.33 18.05 10.46
CA GLU A 79 44.18 17.48 9.40
C GLU A 79 43.67 17.94 8.03
N ASN A 80 44.58 18.57 7.28
CA ASN A 80 44.42 18.88 5.88
C ASN A 80 44.54 17.57 5.10
N GLU A 81 43.42 16.93 4.76
CA GLU A 81 43.40 15.90 3.74
C GLU A 81 42.68 16.41 2.49
N ASN A 82 43.45 16.51 1.41
CA ASN A 82 42.94 16.54 0.05
C ASN A 82 42.25 15.20 -0.24
N GLU A 83 41.03 15.03 0.25
CA GLU A 83 40.18 13.92 -0.18
C GLU A 83 39.63 14.25 -1.57
N ASN A 84 40.26 13.67 -2.60
CA ASN A 84 39.57 13.33 -3.83
C ASN A 84 38.44 12.37 -3.45
N GLU A 85 37.29 12.90 -3.03
CA GLU A 85 36.08 12.13 -2.78
C GLU A 85 35.65 11.48 -4.11
N ASN A 86 36.11 10.26 -4.35
CA ASN A 86 35.67 9.44 -5.47
C ASN A 86 34.15 9.28 -5.37
N LYS A 87 33.42 9.96 -6.26
CA LYS A 87 31.97 9.86 -6.39
C LYS A 87 31.61 8.46 -6.89
N GLU A 88 31.17 7.60 -5.99
CA GLU A 88 30.72 6.25 -6.31
C GLU A 88 29.22 6.29 -6.66
N ILE A 89 28.87 6.01 -7.92
CA ILE A 89 27.47 5.94 -8.37
C ILE A 89 27.19 4.49 -8.79
N ILE A 90 26.22 3.86 -8.12
CA ILE A 90 25.74 2.53 -8.48
C ILE A 90 24.35 2.66 -9.08
N GLN A 91 24.15 2.13 -10.28
CA GLN A 91 22.82 2.05 -10.89
C GLN A 91 22.15 0.72 -10.56
N LEU A 92 20.88 0.79 -10.20
CA LEU A 92 20.06 -0.36 -9.84
C LEU A 92 18.80 -0.40 -10.70
N SER A 93 18.58 -1.56 -11.31
CA SER A 93 17.35 -1.91 -11.98
C SER A 93 16.65 -2.98 -11.16
N LEU A 94 15.52 -2.64 -10.53
CA LEU A 94 14.70 -3.59 -9.79
C LEU A 94 13.67 -4.20 -10.75
N ASP A 95 14.02 -5.36 -11.31
CA ASP A 95 13.10 -6.18 -12.10
C ASP A 95 12.23 -7.08 -11.20
N ARG A 96 11.51 -8.04 -11.81
CA ARG A 96 10.55 -8.92 -11.12
C ARG A 96 11.15 -9.69 -9.93
N LEU A 97 12.46 -9.84 -9.81
CA LEU A 97 13.13 -10.68 -8.80
C LEU A 97 13.25 -10.01 -7.42
N TYR A 98 13.11 -8.69 -7.30
CA TYR A 98 13.22 -7.97 -6.01
C TYR A 98 11.90 -7.86 -5.25
N ARG A 99 10.98 -8.77 -5.55
CA ARG A 99 9.66 -8.85 -4.92
C ARG A 99 9.71 -9.17 -3.41
N GLN A 100 10.78 -9.82 -2.95
CA GLN A 100 10.97 -10.18 -1.55
C GLN A 100 11.81 -9.14 -0.81
N ILE A 101 11.20 -8.47 0.17
CA ILE A 101 11.92 -7.64 1.14
C ILE A 101 12.18 -8.50 2.38
N GLY A 102 13.42 -8.48 2.87
CA GLY A 102 13.83 -9.15 4.11
C GLY A 102 13.26 -8.53 5.40
N LEU A 103 12.36 -7.55 5.29
CA LEU A 103 11.71 -6.87 6.41
C LEU A 103 10.32 -7.47 6.66
N ASP A 104 10.03 -7.72 7.92
CA ASP A 104 8.69 -8.02 8.39
C ASP A 104 7.78 -6.78 8.34
N PHE A 105 6.48 -6.96 8.63
CA PHE A 105 5.51 -5.87 8.50
C PHE A 105 5.80 -4.71 9.46
N LYS A 106 6.27 -5.01 10.68
CA LYS A 106 6.62 -4.00 11.69
C LYS A 106 7.83 -3.19 11.25
N GLU A 107 8.87 -3.86 10.78
CA GLU A 107 10.07 -3.22 10.24
C GLU A 107 9.74 -2.36 9.02
N ARG A 108 8.84 -2.83 8.13
CA ARG A 108 8.37 -2.02 7.00
C ARG A 108 7.67 -0.74 7.45
N ILE A 109 6.84 -0.77 8.49
CA ILE A 109 6.25 0.45 9.06
C ILE A 109 7.37 1.42 9.45
N THR A 110 8.38 0.95 10.21
CA THR A 110 9.51 1.78 10.63
C THR A 110 10.25 2.40 9.44
N TYR A 111 10.58 1.61 8.42
CA TYR A 111 11.29 2.11 7.23
C TYR A 111 10.44 3.07 6.40
N VAL A 112 9.16 2.78 6.21
CA VAL A 112 8.24 3.67 5.49
C VAL A 112 8.13 5.01 6.21
N GLN A 113 7.91 4.99 7.52
CA GLN A 113 7.79 6.20 8.35
C GLN A 113 9.09 6.99 8.39
N LYS A 114 10.24 6.31 8.49
CA LYS A 114 11.56 6.95 8.59
C LYS A 114 12.05 7.55 7.27
N TYR A 115 11.90 6.83 6.16
CA TYR A 115 12.60 7.18 4.91
C TYR A 115 11.66 7.63 3.79
N ILE A 116 10.46 7.04 3.68
CA ILE A 116 9.56 7.27 2.53
C ILE A 116 8.58 8.39 2.85
N LYS A 117 7.89 8.32 3.99
CA LYS A 117 6.92 9.33 4.39
C LYS A 117 7.46 10.76 4.37
N PRO A 118 8.69 11.05 4.87
CA PRO A 118 9.16 12.42 4.96
C PRO A 118 9.36 13.09 3.61
N ILE A 119 9.50 12.33 2.52
CA ILE A 119 9.66 12.84 1.15
C ILE A 119 8.34 12.87 0.37
N MET A 120 7.24 12.43 0.97
CA MET A 120 5.91 12.43 0.34
C MET A 120 5.13 13.73 0.58
N LYS A 121 4.24 14.06 -0.35
CA LYS A 121 3.27 15.16 -0.27
C LYS A 121 1.94 14.66 0.31
N ILE A 122 1.93 14.16 1.53
CA ILE A 122 0.70 13.66 2.16
C ILE A 122 -0.10 14.79 2.82
N SER A 123 -1.43 14.73 2.74
CA SER A 123 -2.32 15.62 3.47
C SER A 123 -3.53 14.82 3.99
N PRO A 124 -3.32 13.96 5.01
CA PRO A 124 -4.35 13.05 5.49
C PRO A 124 -5.68 13.77 5.76
N LYS A 125 -6.78 13.23 5.23
CA LYS A 125 -8.14 13.65 5.58
C LYS A 125 -8.58 12.81 6.77
N ILE A 126 -8.41 13.39 7.95
CA ILE A 126 -8.73 12.75 9.22
C ILE A 126 -10.24 12.52 9.29
N LEU A 127 -10.63 11.26 9.43
CA LEU A 127 -12.00 10.85 9.67
C LEU A 127 -12.31 10.81 11.17
N GLY A 128 -13.59 10.80 11.51
CA GLY A 128 -14.05 10.68 12.89
C GLY A 128 -13.61 9.37 13.55
N ASP A 129 -13.55 9.40 14.88
CA ASP A 129 -13.12 8.24 15.69
C ASP A 129 -14.06 7.02 15.57
N LYS A 130 -15.28 7.21 15.07
CA LYS A 130 -16.28 6.17 14.84
C LYS A 130 -16.67 6.08 13.37
N ASP A 131 -15.78 6.46 12.48
CA ASP A 131 -16.02 6.37 11.04
C ASP A 131 -15.30 5.14 10.48
N LEU A 132 -15.97 4.43 9.58
CA LEU A 132 -15.42 3.26 8.88
C LEU A 132 -15.07 3.64 7.44
N LEU A 133 -13.84 3.38 7.02
CA LEU A 133 -13.46 3.51 5.62
C LEU A 133 -13.26 2.14 4.99
N ILE A 134 -14.02 1.87 3.94
CA ILE A 134 -13.93 0.68 3.08
C ILE A 134 -13.24 1.06 1.78
N HIS A 135 -12.11 0.43 1.50
CA HIS A 135 -11.45 0.52 0.20
C HIS A 135 -11.85 -0.68 -0.64
N LEU A 136 -12.76 -0.46 -1.58
CA LEU A 136 -13.30 -1.48 -2.45
C LEU A 136 -12.53 -1.49 -3.78
N ARG A 137 -11.87 -2.61 -4.10
CA ARG A 137 -11.21 -2.76 -5.39
C ARG A 137 -12.24 -2.93 -6.49
N SER A 138 -12.02 -2.28 -7.63
CA SER A 138 -12.89 -2.41 -8.80
C SER A 138 -12.09 -2.54 -10.10
N GLY A 139 -12.55 -1.97 -11.22
CA GLY A 139 -11.75 -1.80 -12.44
C GLY A 139 -11.27 -3.09 -13.09
N ASP A 140 -9.99 -3.13 -13.48
CA ASP A 140 -9.39 -4.19 -14.30
C ASP A 140 -9.56 -5.61 -13.73
N ILE A 141 -9.52 -5.77 -12.40
CA ILE A 141 -9.73 -7.09 -11.79
C ILE A 141 -11.17 -7.59 -11.94
N MET A 142 -12.15 -6.69 -12.12
CA MET A 142 -13.55 -7.07 -12.33
C MET A 142 -13.80 -7.61 -13.74
N VAL A 143 -12.86 -7.40 -14.66
CA VAL A 143 -12.91 -7.85 -16.06
C VAL A 143 -11.96 -9.00 -16.31
N GLY A 144 -10.65 -8.79 -16.10
CA GLY A 144 -9.63 -9.80 -16.40
C GLY A 144 -9.49 -10.85 -15.30
N GLY A 145 -9.94 -10.52 -14.09
CA GLY A 145 -9.63 -11.30 -12.89
C GLY A 145 -8.14 -11.23 -12.52
N ASN A 146 -7.86 -11.46 -11.25
CA ASN A 146 -6.50 -11.70 -10.79
C ASN A 146 -6.55 -12.66 -9.61
N PRO A 147 -5.94 -13.86 -9.71
CA PRO A 147 -5.95 -14.81 -8.60
C PRO A 147 -5.48 -14.13 -7.33
N GLU A 148 -4.44 -13.28 -7.41
CA GLU A 148 -3.79 -12.61 -6.28
C GLU A 148 -4.62 -11.50 -5.63
N MET A 149 -5.79 -11.18 -6.19
CA MET A 149 -6.67 -10.10 -5.75
C MET A 149 -8.11 -10.58 -5.60
N ILE A 150 -8.31 -11.73 -4.95
CA ILE A 150 -9.66 -12.18 -4.53
C ILE A 150 -10.26 -11.14 -3.57
N GLN A 151 -11.43 -10.62 -3.93
CA GLN A 151 -12.17 -9.62 -3.17
C GLN A 151 -13.01 -10.26 -2.08
N PRO A 152 -13.10 -9.62 -0.89
CA PRO A 152 -13.97 -10.11 0.19
C PRO A 152 -15.44 -10.20 -0.26
N PRO A 153 -16.19 -11.22 0.17
CA PRO A 153 -17.61 -11.34 -0.13
C PRO A 153 -18.43 -10.28 0.61
N LEU A 154 -19.66 -10.03 0.16
CA LEU A 154 -20.58 -9.07 0.79
C LEU A 154 -20.68 -9.28 2.30
N GLU A 155 -20.93 -10.54 2.71
CA GLU A 155 -21.08 -10.94 4.11
C GLU A 155 -19.94 -10.47 5.02
N PHE A 156 -18.69 -10.46 4.51
CA PHE A 156 -17.56 -9.95 5.29
C PHE A 156 -17.74 -8.46 5.64
N TYR A 157 -18.13 -7.64 4.67
CA TYR A 157 -18.40 -6.22 4.92
C TYR A 157 -19.60 -6.03 5.84
N GLU A 158 -20.66 -6.84 5.68
CA GLU A 158 -21.83 -6.80 6.57
C GLU A 158 -21.40 -7.06 8.02
N LYS A 159 -20.59 -8.10 8.27
CA LYS A 159 -20.06 -8.40 9.62
C LYS A 159 -19.23 -7.27 10.20
N VAL A 160 -18.37 -6.63 9.41
CA VAL A 160 -17.56 -5.50 9.90
C VAL A 160 -18.45 -4.30 10.23
N ILE A 161 -19.40 -3.97 9.35
CA ILE A 161 -20.34 -2.86 9.55
C ILE A 161 -21.20 -3.12 10.80
N GLU A 162 -21.73 -4.33 10.96
CA GLU A 162 -22.58 -4.71 12.10
C GLU A 162 -21.80 -4.86 13.42
N SER A 163 -20.49 -5.08 13.37
CA SER A 163 -19.65 -5.20 14.58
C SER A 163 -19.40 -3.89 15.32
N GLY A 164 -19.73 -2.74 14.70
CA GLY A 164 -19.48 -1.42 15.26
C GLY A 164 -20.67 -0.48 15.12
N SER A 165 -20.77 0.51 16.01
CA SER A 165 -21.71 1.62 15.86
C SER A 165 -21.04 2.78 15.14
N TRP A 166 -21.01 2.69 13.80
CA TRP A 166 -20.37 3.69 12.94
C TRP A 166 -21.23 4.94 12.79
N ASN A 167 -20.60 6.11 12.84
CA ASN A 167 -21.27 7.38 12.51
C ASN A 167 -21.43 7.50 11.00
N ASP A 168 -20.30 7.38 10.29
CA ASP A 168 -20.23 7.44 8.84
C ASP A 168 -19.48 6.21 8.28
N ILE A 169 -19.96 5.70 7.14
CA ILE A 169 -19.30 4.65 6.37
C ILE A 169 -18.89 5.25 5.03
N TYR A 170 -17.59 5.22 4.74
CA TYR A 170 -17.01 5.71 3.49
C TYR A 170 -16.64 4.54 2.59
N VAL A 171 -16.99 4.61 1.31
CA VAL A 171 -16.56 3.63 0.30
C VAL A 171 -15.71 4.33 -0.75
N ILE A 172 -14.41 4.01 -0.77
CA ILE A 172 -13.47 4.45 -1.79
C ILE A 172 -13.29 3.31 -2.80
N THR A 173 -13.51 3.63 -4.07
CA THR A 173 -13.33 2.71 -5.21
C THR A 173 -12.85 3.49 -6.43
N GLU A 174 -12.45 2.76 -7.49
CA GLU A 174 -12.15 3.35 -8.79
C GLU A 174 -13.37 4.05 -9.42
N ARG A 175 -13.10 5.03 -10.30
CA ARG A 175 -14.09 5.91 -10.95
C ARG A 175 -15.30 5.18 -11.52
N ASP A 176 -15.06 4.06 -12.19
CA ASP A 176 -16.10 3.24 -12.81
C ASP A 176 -16.26 1.98 -11.95
N PRO A 177 -17.14 2.00 -10.92
CA PRO A 177 -17.26 0.91 -9.96
C PRO A 177 -17.93 -0.32 -10.61
N MET A 178 -17.12 -1.15 -11.23
CA MET A 178 -17.52 -2.47 -11.77
C MET A 178 -17.69 -3.55 -10.69
N ASN A 179 -17.39 -3.26 -9.43
CA ASN A 179 -17.53 -4.21 -8.34
C ASN A 179 -19.02 -4.29 -7.97
N PRO A 180 -19.69 -5.45 -8.08
CA PRO A 180 -21.13 -5.55 -7.83
C PRO A 180 -21.53 -5.24 -6.38
N LEU A 181 -20.57 -5.26 -5.45
CA LEU A 181 -20.80 -4.89 -4.06
C LEU A 181 -20.92 -3.37 -3.86
N PHE A 182 -20.39 -2.55 -4.78
CA PHE A 182 -20.42 -1.10 -4.64
C PHE A 182 -21.84 -0.54 -4.48
N PRO A 183 -22.79 -0.78 -5.42
CA PRO A 183 -24.15 -0.25 -5.27
C PRO A 183 -24.83 -0.79 -4.00
N ILE A 184 -24.59 -2.05 -3.64
CA ILE A 184 -25.16 -2.66 -2.44
C ILE A 184 -24.67 -1.94 -1.18
N LEU A 185 -23.37 -1.67 -1.06
CA LEU A 185 -22.80 -1.00 0.10
C LEU A 185 -23.29 0.45 0.21
N VAL A 186 -23.37 1.16 -0.92
CA VAL A 186 -23.86 2.56 -0.96
C VAL A 186 -25.34 2.64 -0.60
N GLU A 187 -26.19 1.79 -1.18
CA GLU A 187 -27.64 1.84 -0.98
C GLU A 187 -28.06 1.30 0.38
N LYS A 188 -27.54 0.12 0.78
CA LYS A 188 -27.96 -0.55 2.02
C LYS A 188 -27.47 0.19 3.27
N TYR A 189 -26.28 0.79 3.22
CA TYR A 189 -25.64 1.41 4.37
C TYR A 189 -25.48 2.92 4.26
N ASN A 190 -26.13 3.55 3.26
CA ASN A 190 -26.02 4.98 2.97
C ASN A 190 -24.55 5.47 2.92
N ALA A 191 -23.67 4.66 2.32
CA ALA A 191 -22.24 4.90 2.40
C ALA A 191 -21.83 6.13 1.57
N ILE A 192 -20.98 6.97 2.15
CA ILE A 192 -20.42 8.17 1.53
C ILE A 192 -19.41 7.77 0.45
N GLN A 193 -19.51 8.38 -0.72
CA GLN A 193 -18.64 8.13 -1.87
C GLN A 193 -18.36 9.43 -2.65
N TRP A 194 -17.28 9.45 -3.44
CA TRP A 194 -16.84 10.65 -4.18
C TRP A 194 -16.58 10.39 -5.67
N LEU A 195 -17.44 9.64 -6.35
CA LEU A 195 -17.28 9.31 -7.78
C LEU A 195 -17.54 10.50 -8.71
N ASN A 196 -18.36 11.47 -8.29
CA ASN A 196 -18.75 12.64 -9.08
C ASN A 196 -17.90 13.89 -8.80
N ASP A 197 -16.72 13.74 -8.17
CA ASP A 197 -15.89 14.87 -7.72
C ASP A 197 -14.91 15.42 -8.78
N GLY A 198 -15.26 15.29 -10.07
CA GLY A 198 -14.45 15.81 -11.17
C GLY A 198 -13.19 14.97 -11.49
N ARG A 199 -13.21 13.66 -11.26
CA ARG A 199 -12.11 12.73 -11.59
C ARG A 199 -11.85 12.71 -13.10
N THR A 200 -10.62 12.99 -13.53
CA THR A 200 -10.20 12.95 -14.95
C THR A 200 -8.84 12.29 -15.11
N LYS A 201 -8.48 11.84 -16.32
CA LYS A 201 -7.13 11.34 -16.58
C LYS A 201 -6.04 12.38 -16.23
N LYS A 202 -6.35 13.67 -16.40
CA LYS A 202 -5.42 14.79 -16.16
C LYS A 202 -5.04 14.95 -14.69
N ASN A 203 -5.95 14.65 -13.75
CA ASN A 203 -5.69 14.73 -12.30
C ASN A 203 -5.44 13.36 -11.66
N GLY A 204 -5.01 12.37 -12.45
CA GLY A 204 -4.80 11.01 -11.97
C GLY A 204 -6.07 10.39 -11.37
N TYR A 205 -7.25 10.79 -11.86
CA TYR A 205 -8.56 10.40 -11.35
C TYR A 205 -8.78 10.72 -9.87
N ASN A 206 -8.23 11.83 -9.39
CA ASN A 206 -8.26 12.23 -7.97
C ASN A 206 -7.68 11.17 -7.01
N PHE A 207 -6.80 10.27 -7.50
CA PHE A 207 -6.18 9.24 -6.66
C PHE A 207 -5.50 9.82 -5.42
N LYS A 208 -4.90 11.02 -5.54
CA LYS A 208 -4.29 11.69 -4.39
C LYS A 208 -5.30 12.03 -3.29
N LYS A 209 -6.49 12.49 -3.65
CA LYS A 209 -7.58 12.78 -2.71
C LYS A 209 -8.05 11.50 -2.03
N ASP A 210 -8.29 10.44 -2.81
CA ASP A 210 -8.66 9.13 -2.26
C ASP A 210 -7.59 8.62 -1.29
N PHE A 211 -6.32 8.76 -1.68
CA PHE A 211 -5.18 8.36 -0.84
C PHE A 211 -5.13 9.12 0.48
N ASP A 212 -5.41 10.43 0.48
CA ASP A 212 -5.44 11.23 1.69
C ASP A 212 -6.54 10.77 2.67
N TYR A 213 -7.69 10.33 2.18
CA TYR A 213 -8.71 9.69 3.03
C TYR A 213 -8.27 8.31 3.51
N LEU A 214 -7.69 7.48 2.62
CA LEU A 214 -7.20 6.14 2.96
C LEU A 214 -6.22 6.18 4.15
N ILE A 215 -5.26 7.11 4.12
CA ILE A 215 -4.24 7.23 5.19
C ILE A 215 -4.73 8.03 6.41
N GLY A 216 -5.90 8.68 6.33
CA GLY A 216 -6.50 9.46 7.42
C GLY A 216 -7.58 8.71 8.20
N ALA A 217 -7.92 7.49 7.79
CA ALA A 217 -8.88 6.64 8.47
C ALA A 217 -8.33 6.11 9.80
N LYS A 218 -9.21 5.87 10.78
CA LYS A 218 -8.90 5.13 12.01
C LYS A 218 -9.31 3.66 11.93
N HIS A 219 -10.47 3.40 11.32
CA HIS A 219 -11.03 2.08 11.05
C HIS A 219 -11.02 1.84 9.54
N TYR A 220 -10.25 0.83 9.12
CA TYR A 220 -9.94 0.62 7.70
C TYR A 220 -10.23 -0.81 7.27
N VAL A 221 -11.03 -0.96 6.22
CA VAL A 221 -11.30 -2.23 5.53
C VAL A 221 -10.57 -2.21 4.18
N PRO A 222 -9.35 -2.77 4.08
CA PRO A 222 -8.63 -2.86 2.81
C PRO A 222 -9.26 -3.88 1.86
N CYS A 223 -9.17 -3.61 0.56
CA CYS A 223 -9.22 -4.64 -0.46
C CYS A 223 -7.88 -5.37 -0.60
N GLN A 224 -7.88 -6.52 -1.28
CA GLN A 224 -6.63 -7.19 -1.62
C GLN A 224 -5.93 -6.47 -2.78
N SER A 225 -4.90 -5.69 -2.46
CA SER A 225 -4.10 -4.95 -3.45
C SER A 225 -2.69 -4.63 -2.93
N SER A 226 -1.77 -4.29 -3.83
CA SER A 226 -0.42 -3.83 -3.44
C SER A 226 -0.42 -2.51 -2.67
N LEU A 227 -1.46 -1.67 -2.85
CA LEU A 227 -1.56 -0.36 -2.22
C LEU A 227 -1.91 -0.45 -0.74
N CYS A 228 -2.75 -1.42 -0.35
CA CYS A 228 -3.31 -1.48 0.99
C CYS A 228 -2.27 -1.64 2.11
N PRO A 229 -1.28 -2.55 2.00
CA PRO A 229 -0.19 -2.62 2.99
C PRO A 229 0.58 -1.32 3.12
N PHE A 230 0.80 -0.61 2.01
CA PHE A 230 1.50 0.67 2.05
C PHE A 230 0.68 1.77 2.76
N VAL A 231 -0.63 1.85 2.48
CA VAL A 231 -1.54 2.77 3.19
C VAL A 231 -1.44 2.55 4.70
N ILE A 232 -1.48 1.29 5.14
CA ILE A 232 -1.36 0.91 6.56
C ILE A 232 0.02 1.31 7.11
N GLN A 233 1.10 1.06 6.37
CA GLN A 233 2.46 1.38 6.81
C GLN A 233 2.75 2.88 6.87
N LEU A 234 2.06 3.68 6.06
CA LEU A 234 2.26 5.13 5.95
C LEU A 234 1.41 5.94 6.94
N SER A 235 0.23 5.44 7.27
CA SER A 235 -0.73 6.13 8.13
C SER A 235 -0.26 6.20 9.59
N ASP A 236 -0.51 7.32 10.25
CA ASP A 236 -0.40 7.44 11.72
C ASP A 236 -1.76 7.27 12.43
N THR A 237 -2.85 7.29 11.66
CA THR A 237 -4.22 7.35 12.16
C THR A 237 -4.86 5.98 12.23
N ILE A 238 -4.52 5.07 11.31
CA ILE A 238 -5.10 3.72 11.26
C ILE A 238 -4.76 3.00 12.56
N LYS A 239 -5.79 2.59 13.29
CA LYS A 239 -5.68 1.79 14.53
C LYS A 239 -6.36 0.44 14.40
N ASN A 240 -7.36 0.33 13.52
CA ASN A 240 -8.12 -0.90 13.32
C ASN A 240 -8.15 -1.27 11.84
N VAL A 241 -7.69 -2.47 11.53
CA VAL A 241 -7.67 -3.02 10.17
C VAL A 241 -8.49 -4.30 10.14
N TYR A 242 -9.55 -4.34 9.34
CA TYR A 242 -10.44 -5.50 9.24
C TYR A 242 -10.14 -6.27 7.97
N VAL A 243 -9.78 -7.55 8.08
CA VAL A 243 -9.34 -8.36 6.94
C VAL A 243 -9.89 -9.77 7.00
N PRO A 244 -10.19 -10.40 5.86
CA PRO A 244 -10.43 -11.84 5.85
C PRO A 244 -9.09 -12.59 5.92
N SER A 245 -9.08 -13.72 6.65
CA SER A 245 -7.90 -14.55 6.90
C SER A 245 -7.18 -14.99 5.62
N TYR A 246 -7.91 -15.21 4.52
CA TYR A 246 -7.31 -15.62 3.25
C TYR A 246 -6.39 -14.57 2.62
N PHE A 247 -6.41 -13.31 3.06
CA PHE A 247 -5.38 -12.33 2.68
C PHE A 247 -3.97 -12.82 3.04
N PHE A 248 -3.88 -13.71 4.02
CA PHE A 248 -2.66 -14.23 4.62
C PHE A 248 -2.36 -15.70 4.27
N ASN A 249 -3.15 -16.34 3.40
CA ASN A 249 -3.06 -17.80 3.14
C ASN A 249 -2.16 -18.22 1.98
N ARG A 250 -1.72 -17.27 1.14
CA ARG A 250 -0.77 -17.36 -0.01
C ARG A 250 -1.43 -17.22 -1.37
N LEU A 251 -0.91 -16.24 -2.11
CA LEU A 251 -0.64 -16.28 -3.55
C LEU A 251 0.72 -15.61 -3.83
N ASN A 252 1.46 -16.04 -4.86
CA ASN A 252 2.89 -15.69 -5.03
C ASN A 252 3.21 -14.17 -4.96
N ALA A 253 2.30 -13.25 -5.34
CA ALA A 253 2.49 -11.82 -5.12
C ALA A 253 2.10 -11.29 -3.74
N THR A 254 1.21 -11.97 -3.01
CA THR A 254 0.82 -11.55 -1.65
C THR A 254 1.99 -11.58 -0.67
N MET A 255 3.01 -12.43 -0.90
CA MET A 255 4.28 -12.43 -0.15
C MET A 255 5.07 -11.12 -0.26
N ASN A 256 4.76 -10.32 -1.27
CA ASN A 256 5.47 -9.07 -1.49
C ASN A 256 4.74 -7.93 -0.78
N TRP A 257 3.42 -7.98 -0.69
CA TRP A 257 2.59 -6.92 -0.09
C TRP A 257 2.41 -7.15 1.41
N TRP A 258 2.02 -8.37 1.78
CA TRP A 258 1.92 -8.84 3.16
C TRP A 258 3.17 -9.64 3.52
N THR A 259 3.64 -9.53 4.75
CA THR A 259 4.89 -10.19 5.16
C THR A 259 4.63 -11.55 5.80
N LYS A 260 5.68 -12.38 5.86
CA LYS A 260 5.61 -13.72 6.45
C LYS A 260 5.06 -13.73 7.89
N THR A 261 5.20 -12.65 8.65
CA THR A 261 4.69 -12.58 10.03
C THR A 261 3.17 -12.57 10.13
N LEU A 262 2.49 -12.14 9.07
CA LEU A 262 1.03 -12.14 8.98
C LEU A 262 0.46 -13.47 8.47
N PHE A 263 1.30 -14.35 7.92
CA PHE A 263 0.82 -15.55 7.22
C PHE A 263 0.20 -16.59 8.12
N LYS A 264 -0.89 -17.20 7.61
CA LYS A 264 -1.71 -18.20 8.32
C LYS A 264 -2.32 -17.72 9.64
N LYS A 265 -2.38 -16.40 9.85
CA LYS A 265 -3.04 -15.82 11.02
C LYS A 265 -4.55 -15.86 10.80
N LYS A 266 -5.25 -16.42 11.77
CA LYS A 266 -6.72 -16.53 11.81
C LYS A 266 -7.34 -15.78 12.98
N GLN A 267 -6.55 -15.46 13.98
CA GLN A 267 -6.97 -14.65 15.12
C GLN A 267 -6.41 -13.24 15.03
N ASP A 268 -7.13 -12.33 15.68
CA ASP A 268 -6.72 -10.96 15.90
C ASP A 268 -5.27 -10.83 16.38
N LEU A 269 -4.58 -9.81 15.89
CA LEU A 269 -3.20 -9.55 16.25
C LEU A 269 -2.90 -8.05 16.28
N MET A 270 -1.95 -7.68 17.13
CA MET A 270 -1.41 -6.33 17.24
C MET A 270 -0.06 -6.24 16.55
N ILE A 271 0.12 -5.23 15.69
CA ILE A 271 1.44 -4.82 15.19
C ILE A 271 1.62 -3.34 15.52
N ASN A 272 2.60 -3.05 16.36
CA ASN A 272 2.75 -1.74 17.01
C ASN A 272 1.43 -1.37 17.73
N ASP A 273 0.79 -0.28 17.31
CA ASP A 273 -0.47 0.26 17.82
C ASP A 273 -1.66 0.00 16.87
N ILE A 274 -1.49 -0.91 15.90
CA ILE A 274 -2.51 -1.29 14.93
C ILE A 274 -3.07 -2.67 15.28
N GLN A 275 -4.37 -2.72 15.57
CA GLN A 275 -5.15 -3.94 15.73
C GLN A 275 -5.62 -4.44 14.37
N PHE A 276 -5.20 -5.64 14.01
CA PHE A 276 -5.77 -6.40 12.90
C PHE A 276 -6.90 -7.28 13.45
N HIS A 277 -8.10 -7.05 12.95
CA HIS A 277 -9.31 -7.85 13.18
C HIS A 277 -9.43 -8.86 12.04
N ILE A 278 -9.18 -10.14 12.34
CA ILE A 278 -9.07 -11.19 11.31
C ILE A 278 -10.31 -12.09 11.35
N TYR A 279 -11.05 -12.11 10.25
CA TYR A 279 -12.26 -12.93 10.11
C TYR A 279 -11.92 -14.21 9.33
N ASP A 280 -12.27 -15.39 9.86
CA ASP A 280 -12.01 -16.66 9.14
C ASP A 280 -12.92 -16.78 7.91
N TYR A 281 -12.31 -16.59 6.74
CA TYR A 281 -12.91 -16.73 5.42
C TYR A 281 -12.05 -17.68 4.55
N ASP A 282 -11.30 -18.59 5.16
CA ASP A 282 -10.41 -19.50 4.42
C ASP A 282 -11.18 -20.34 3.41
N LYS A 283 -12.36 -20.86 3.81
CA LYS A 283 -13.26 -21.62 2.93
C LYS A 283 -13.68 -20.82 1.70
N TYR A 284 -13.87 -19.51 1.83
CA TYR A 284 -14.16 -18.63 0.70
C TYR A 284 -12.94 -18.54 -0.23
N GLY A 285 -11.76 -18.30 0.33
CA GLY A 285 -10.51 -18.19 -0.45
C GLY A 285 -10.07 -19.50 -1.13
N GLU A 286 -10.48 -20.65 -0.60
CA GLU A 286 -10.25 -21.98 -1.19
C GLU A 286 -11.30 -22.35 -2.25
N TYR A 287 -12.36 -21.57 -2.40
CA TYR A 287 -13.50 -21.90 -3.24
C TYR A 287 -13.15 -21.81 -4.73
N ARG A 288 -13.14 -22.95 -5.43
CA ARG A 288 -13.07 -23.12 -6.90
C ARG A 288 -11.91 -22.41 -7.61
N THR A 289 -11.18 -23.16 -8.43
CA THR A 289 -10.28 -22.58 -9.44
C THR A 289 -11.03 -21.56 -10.31
N GLY A 290 -10.54 -20.32 -10.33
CA GLY A 290 -11.09 -19.26 -11.16
C GLY A 290 -12.15 -18.37 -10.50
N MET A 291 -12.39 -18.44 -9.18
CA MET A 291 -13.34 -17.53 -8.48
C MET A 291 -13.02 -16.04 -8.65
N TYR A 292 -11.75 -15.72 -8.91
CA TYR A 292 -11.26 -14.37 -9.18
C TYR A 292 -11.64 -13.86 -10.58
N GLN A 293 -12.21 -14.69 -11.45
CA GLN A 293 -12.67 -14.30 -12.79
C GLN A 293 -14.04 -13.64 -12.70
N TYR A 294 -14.07 -12.41 -12.20
CA TYR A 294 -15.31 -11.66 -11.98
C TYR A 294 -16.07 -11.30 -13.26
N CYS A 295 -15.52 -11.54 -14.45
CA CYS A 295 -16.30 -11.50 -15.69
C CYS A 295 -17.39 -12.59 -15.76
N LYS A 296 -17.22 -13.69 -15.02
CA LYS A 296 -18.22 -14.76 -14.94
C LYS A 296 -19.32 -14.41 -13.95
N ARG A 297 -20.57 -14.55 -14.37
CA ARG A 297 -21.76 -14.27 -13.55
C ARG A 297 -21.77 -15.07 -12.24
N GLU A 298 -21.48 -16.37 -12.30
CA GLU A 298 -21.40 -17.26 -11.13
C GLU A 298 -20.43 -16.77 -10.04
N ASN A 299 -19.32 -16.14 -10.43
CA ASN A 299 -18.34 -15.60 -9.49
C ASN A 299 -18.80 -14.28 -8.86
N LYS A 300 -19.52 -13.44 -9.62
CA LYS A 300 -20.19 -12.25 -9.06
C LYS A 300 -21.31 -12.66 -8.10
N ASP A 301 -22.11 -13.64 -8.48
CA ASP A 301 -23.20 -14.16 -7.65
C ASP A 301 -22.63 -14.77 -6.35
N LEU A 302 -21.50 -15.48 -6.43
CA LEU A 302 -20.78 -15.96 -5.24
C LEU A 302 -20.28 -14.79 -4.37
N LEU A 303 -19.69 -13.76 -4.97
CA LEU A 303 -19.21 -12.57 -4.24
C LEU A 303 -20.34 -11.88 -3.44
N ILE A 304 -21.56 -11.83 -3.99
CA ILE A 304 -22.73 -11.22 -3.36
C ILE A 304 -23.37 -12.15 -2.32
N ASN A 305 -23.53 -13.43 -2.67
CA ASN A 305 -24.41 -14.36 -1.95
C ASN A 305 -23.66 -15.35 -1.06
N TYR A 306 -22.32 -15.36 -1.04
CA TYR A 306 -21.57 -16.23 -0.13
C TYR A 306 -21.95 -15.97 1.32
N ARG A 307 -22.13 -17.04 2.09
CA ARG A 307 -22.37 -17.03 3.54
C ARG A 307 -21.51 -18.12 4.17
N SER A 308 -20.74 -17.77 5.20
CA SER A 308 -19.77 -18.64 5.90
C SER A 308 -20.42 -19.53 6.94
#